data_AF-A0A1H6T7I6-F1
#
_entry.id   AF-A0A1H6T7I6-F1
#
_cell.length_a   1.000
_cell.length_b   1.000
_cell.length_c   1.000
_cell.angle_alpha   90.00
_cell.angle_beta   90.00
_cell.angle_gamma   90.00
#
_symmetry.space_group_name_H-M   'P 1'
#
loop_
_entity.id
_entity.type
_entity.pdbx_description
1 polymer ?
#
loop_
_entity_poly.entity_id
_entity_poly.type
_entity_poly.pdbx_seq_one_letter_code
_entity_poly.pdbx_strand_id
1 'polypeptide(L)'
;MKKILLITSILLTTYTVFSQNSYPPLKEREDVSMSLDDQLANSKKEFYQEYYNLYLTAISKNSHAKIGKSNTSSLPWNLILKHNPKTFFESVVNSITFQNLEDNKYMFKIKRPMSTEEINEQRTTGGFKVKDNLTDLLKIKIMSNTLVNTKKNKKVTIDNPVMQSTGSWYPKIDPLYLEYCYFNYLDNINDIEGDVNVQISLPTEYEVTEINQQQLGQTIEVTKELKIKILAFEDDALHFEILDNKTLDIDILFNEEKGGSYSFEVTKKIYDFFRMNANLDFTKFTREISKYSDSATEDKSHDNIVHVYTFQNKIDKFYLYRPIEKTKLTENLTLTLEHSYD
;
A
#
# COMPACT_ATOMS: atom_id res chain seq x y z
N MET A 1 13.55 -16.81 -9.23
CA MET A 1 13.74 -16.17 -10.56
C MET A 1 13.04 -17.00 -11.65
N LYS A 2 11.69 -16.95 -11.73
CA LYS A 2 10.88 -17.66 -12.75
C LYS A 2 9.60 -16.86 -13.05
N LYS A 3 9.73 -15.63 -13.55
CA LYS A 3 8.60 -14.72 -13.83
C LYS A 3 8.69 -14.00 -15.19
N ILE A 4 9.64 -14.38 -16.04
CA ILE A 4 9.90 -13.73 -17.34
C ILE A 4 10.31 -14.80 -18.34
N LEU A 5 9.48 -15.03 -19.38
CA LEU A 5 9.79 -15.50 -20.76
C LEU A 5 8.60 -16.24 -21.38
N LEU A 6 8.60 -16.28 -22.73
CA LEU A 6 7.62 -16.86 -23.67
C LEU A 6 6.30 -16.05 -23.79
N ILE A 7 5.77 -15.74 -24.99
CA ILE A 7 6.00 -16.31 -26.35
C ILE A 7 6.29 -15.21 -27.41
N THR A 8 6.77 -15.64 -28.59
CA THR A 8 7.35 -14.84 -29.69
C THR A 8 6.59 -15.10 -31.00
N SER A 9 6.20 -14.04 -31.75
CA SER A 9 5.87 -14.06 -33.21
C SER A 9 4.61 -14.86 -33.65
N ILE A 10 3.79 -14.55 -34.67
CA ILE A 10 3.62 -13.49 -35.71
C ILE A 10 2.17 -13.73 -36.28
N LEU A 11 1.35 -12.83 -36.85
CA LEU A 11 1.51 -11.76 -37.86
C LEU A 11 0.42 -10.65 -37.65
N LEU A 12 0.25 -9.72 -38.60
CA LEU A 12 -0.70 -8.59 -38.59
C LEU A 12 -2.21 -8.94 -38.51
N THR A 13 -2.92 -8.23 -37.63
CA THR A 13 -4.00 -7.31 -38.04
C THR A 13 -3.94 -6.04 -37.21
N THR A 14 -3.63 -4.90 -37.83
CA THR A 14 -3.60 -3.59 -37.16
C THR A 14 -5.03 -3.06 -36.98
N TYR A 15 -5.66 -3.36 -35.85
CA TYR A 15 -6.69 -2.47 -35.33
C TYR A 15 -5.99 -1.26 -34.70
N THR A 16 -6.02 -0.13 -35.39
CA THR A 16 -5.79 1.16 -34.76
C THR A 16 -6.89 1.38 -33.74
N VAL A 17 -6.63 1.03 -32.48
CA VAL A 17 -7.41 1.55 -31.36
C VAL A 17 -7.14 3.05 -31.34
N PHE A 18 -8.02 3.81 -31.98
CA PHE A 18 -7.95 5.26 -31.95
C PHE A 18 -7.98 5.71 -30.49
N SER A 19 -7.02 6.55 -30.11
CA SER A 19 -7.03 7.27 -28.85
C SER A 19 -8.35 8.04 -28.70
N GLN A 20 -9.33 7.46 -28.01
CA GLN A 20 -10.54 8.15 -27.61
C GLN A 20 -10.23 8.98 -26.36
N ASN A 21 -10.68 10.25 -26.35
CA ASN A 21 -10.51 11.12 -25.19
C ASN A 21 -11.37 10.69 -23.98
N SER A 22 -12.34 9.80 -24.19
CA SER A 22 -13.20 9.20 -23.16
C SER A 22 -13.48 7.73 -23.48
N TYR A 23 -13.35 6.85 -22.50
CA TYR A 23 -13.77 5.45 -22.61
C TYR A 23 -15.30 5.31 -22.53
N PRO A 24 -15.87 4.17 -22.98
CA PRO A 24 -17.23 3.79 -22.61
C PRO A 24 -17.42 3.76 -21.09
N PRO A 25 -18.57 4.19 -20.53
CA PRO A 25 -18.84 4.07 -19.09
C PRO A 25 -18.69 2.65 -18.57
N LEU A 26 -18.34 2.51 -17.28
CA LEU A 26 -18.28 1.20 -16.64
C LEU A 26 -19.69 0.61 -16.50
N LYS A 27 -19.81 -0.71 -16.66
CA LYS A 27 -21.09 -1.44 -16.56
C LYS A 27 -21.39 -1.84 -15.12
N GLU A 28 -22.65 -2.03 -14.76
CA GLU A 28 -22.96 -2.65 -13.48
C GLU A 28 -22.38 -4.09 -13.43
N ARG A 29 -21.81 -4.46 -12.29
CA ARG A 29 -21.10 -5.75 -12.12
C ARG A 29 -21.99 -6.97 -12.39
N GLU A 30 -23.30 -6.84 -12.18
CA GLU A 30 -24.31 -7.86 -12.50
C GLU A 30 -24.64 -7.95 -14.01
N ASP A 31 -24.50 -6.88 -14.78
CA ASP A 31 -24.66 -6.88 -16.24
C ASP A 31 -23.46 -7.51 -16.97
N VAL A 32 -22.31 -7.62 -16.29
CA VAL A 32 -21.10 -8.27 -16.83
C VAL A 32 -21.20 -9.79 -16.68
N SER A 33 -22.12 -10.36 -17.45
CA SER A 33 -22.28 -11.82 -17.58
C SER A 33 -21.31 -12.41 -18.60
N MET A 34 -20.65 -13.51 -18.21
CA MET A 34 -20.15 -14.51 -19.16
C MET A 34 -21.20 -15.60 -19.32
N SER A 35 -21.28 -16.27 -20.48
CA SER A 35 -22.23 -17.37 -20.63
C SER A 35 -21.88 -18.52 -19.68
N LEU A 36 -22.91 -19.20 -19.16
CA LEU A 36 -22.75 -20.35 -18.28
C LEU A 36 -21.91 -21.46 -18.94
N ASP A 37 -22.08 -21.65 -20.26
CA ASP A 37 -21.32 -22.60 -21.06
C ASP A 37 -19.81 -22.29 -21.02
N ASP A 38 -19.43 -21.02 -21.13
CA ASP A 38 -18.03 -20.60 -21.08
C ASP A 38 -17.42 -20.75 -19.67
N GLN A 39 -18.20 -20.48 -18.62
CA GLN A 39 -17.79 -20.73 -17.23
C GLN A 39 -17.58 -22.23 -16.98
N LEU A 40 -18.50 -23.08 -17.43
CA LEU A 40 -18.38 -24.54 -17.29
C LEU A 40 -17.20 -25.11 -18.09
N ALA A 41 -16.96 -24.60 -19.31
CA ALA A 41 -15.88 -25.06 -20.18
C ALA A 41 -14.48 -24.63 -19.72
N ASN A 42 -14.37 -23.49 -19.04
CA ASN A 42 -13.07 -22.85 -18.79
C ASN A 42 -12.69 -22.68 -17.30
N SER A 43 -13.62 -22.82 -16.34
CA SER A 43 -13.36 -22.61 -14.90
C SER A 43 -12.25 -23.49 -14.28
N LYS A 44 -11.89 -24.59 -14.95
CA LYS A 44 -10.79 -25.48 -14.54
C LYS A 44 -9.44 -25.17 -15.19
N LYS A 45 -9.36 -24.15 -16.07
CA LYS A 45 -8.10 -23.71 -16.68
C LYS A 45 -7.29 -22.91 -15.67
N GLU A 46 -5.98 -23.09 -15.70
CA GLU A 46 -5.04 -22.29 -14.92
C GLU A 46 -5.26 -20.79 -15.20
N PHE A 47 -5.25 -19.98 -14.15
CA PHE A 47 -5.45 -18.52 -14.18
C PHE A 47 -6.84 -18.02 -14.66
N TYR A 48 -7.85 -18.89 -14.82
CA TYR A 48 -9.19 -18.47 -15.24
C TYR A 48 -9.84 -17.47 -14.26
N GLN A 49 -9.74 -17.74 -12.96
CA GLN A 49 -10.37 -16.93 -11.92
C GLN A 49 -9.66 -15.58 -11.77
N GLU A 50 -8.33 -15.58 -11.80
CA GLU A 50 -7.49 -14.38 -11.79
C GLU A 50 -7.79 -13.50 -13.00
N TYR A 51 -7.83 -14.08 -14.21
CA TYR A 51 -8.28 -13.37 -15.40
C TYR A 51 -9.67 -12.73 -15.20
N TYR A 52 -10.66 -13.54 -14.77
CA TYR A 52 -12.05 -13.09 -14.68
C TYR A 52 -12.16 -11.89 -13.72
N ASN A 53 -11.48 -11.96 -12.58
CA ASN A 53 -11.42 -10.88 -11.60
C ASN A 53 -10.77 -9.61 -12.19
N LEU A 54 -9.64 -9.72 -12.91
CA LEU A 54 -8.96 -8.58 -13.53
C LEU A 54 -9.82 -7.91 -14.61
N TYR A 55 -10.45 -8.70 -15.48
CA TYR A 55 -11.37 -8.19 -16.51
C TYR A 55 -12.58 -7.51 -15.90
N LEU A 56 -13.27 -8.19 -14.98
CA LEU A 56 -14.45 -7.67 -14.29
C LEU A 56 -14.13 -6.34 -13.59
N THR A 57 -12.98 -6.27 -12.91
CA THR A 57 -12.52 -5.04 -12.23
C THR A 57 -12.25 -3.90 -13.24
N ALA A 58 -11.71 -4.18 -14.43
CA ALA A 58 -11.43 -3.13 -15.41
C ALA A 58 -12.66 -2.58 -16.16
N ILE A 59 -13.77 -3.33 -16.22
CA ILE A 59 -14.95 -2.95 -17.03
C ILE A 59 -16.23 -2.73 -16.23
N SER A 60 -16.25 -3.09 -14.94
CA SER A 60 -17.44 -3.00 -14.09
C SER A 60 -17.29 -2.00 -12.95
N LYS A 61 -18.46 -1.60 -12.43
CA LYS A 61 -18.67 -0.85 -11.21
C LYS A 61 -19.87 -1.42 -10.45
N ASN A 62 -20.11 -0.91 -9.25
CA ASN A 62 -21.21 -1.27 -8.39
C ASN A 62 -21.94 0.01 -7.94
N SER A 63 -22.96 0.44 -8.68
CA SER A 63 -23.80 1.57 -8.30
C SER A 63 -24.61 1.33 -7.01
N HIS A 64 -24.71 0.08 -6.55
CA HIS A 64 -25.29 -0.29 -5.25
C HIS A 64 -24.28 -0.29 -4.09
N ALA A 65 -23.01 0.02 -4.34
CA ALA A 65 -22.05 0.29 -3.28
C ALA A 65 -22.59 1.39 -2.36
N LYS A 66 -22.41 1.22 -1.05
CA LYS A 66 -22.87 2.23 -0.07
C LYS A 66 -22.10 3.52 -0.29
N ILE A 67 -22.68 4.66 0.07
CA ILE A 67 -21.87 5.88 0.23
C ILE A 67 -21.05 5.69 1.50
N GLY A 68 -19.72 5.66 1.35
CA GLY A 68 -18.81 5.54 2.48
C GLY A 68 -18.92 6.76 3.40
N LYS A 69 -18.63 6.58 4.69
CA LYS A 69 -18.37 7.75 5.55
C LYS A 69 -16.97 8.27 5.24
N SER A 70 -16.92 9.53 4.83
CA SER A 70 -15.69 10.31 4.74
C SER A 70 -14.98 10.30 6.09
N ASN A 71 -13.81 9.65 6.18
CA ASN A 71 -12.96 9.69 7.36
C ASN A 71 -11.66 10.43 7.07
N THR A 72 -11.70 11.73 7.24
CA THR A 72 -10.52 12.58 7.13
C THR A 72 -9.66 12.60 8.41
N SER A 73 -10.10 11.99 9.51
CA SER A 73 -9.40 12.14 10.81
C SER A 73 -8.04 11.43 10.81
N SER A 74 -7.97 10.28 10.15
CA SER A 74 -6.80 9.41 10.02
C SER A 74 -5.88 9.74 8.84
N LEU A 75 -6.09 10.87 8.14
CA LEU A 75 -5.21 11.29 7.04
C LEU A 75 -3.83 11.66 7.57
N PRO A 76 -2.71 11.20 6.97
CA PRO A 76 -1.36 11.42 7.49
C PRO A 76 -1.00 12.89 7.77
N TRP A 77 -1.41 13.82 6.91
CA TRP A 77 -1.22 15.26 7.14
C TRP A 77 -2.12 15.81 8.26
N ASN A 78 -3.33 15.26 8.45
CA ASN A 78 -4.19 15.67 9.55
C ASN A 78 -3.68 15.15 10.91
N LEU A 79 -3.04 13.99 10.96
CA LEU A 79 -2.31 13.54 12.16
C LEU A 79 -1.19 14.53 12.50
N ILE A 80 -0.37 14.91 11.51
CA ILE A 80 0.69 15.91 11.68
C ILE A 80 0.14 17.25 12.20
N LEU A 81 -0.97 17.75 11.63
CA LEU A 81 -1.58 19.03 12.01
C LEU A 81 -2.22 19.03 13.41
N LYS A 82 -2.71 17.87 13.89
CA LYS A 82 -3.34 17.71 15.21
C LYS A 82 -2.34 17.54 16.35
N HIS A 83 -1.12 17.11 16.06
CA HIS A 83 -0.11 16.73 17.05
C HIS A 83 1.13 17.62 16.95
N ASN A 84 2.14 17.35 17.78
CA ASN A 84 3.45 17.99 17.71
C ASN A 84 4.50 16.95 17.27
N PRO A 85 4.82 16.86 15.96
CA PRO A 85 5.78 15.89 15.45
C PRO A 85 7.16 15.97 16.08
N LYS A 86 7.64 17.18 16.43
CA LYS A 86 8.99 17.38 17.00
C LYS A 86 9.09 16.77 18.40
N THR A 87 8.22 17.18 19.32
CA THR A 87 8.23 16.67 20.69
C THR A 87 7.90 15.17 20.76
N PHE A 88 7.05 14.67 19.86
CA PHE A 88 6.83 13.23 19.72
C PHE A 88 8.10 12.51 19.24
N PHE A 89 8.77 13.01 18.19
CA PHE A 89 10.00 12.41 17.65
C PHE A 89 11.16 12.44 18.66
N GLU A 90 11.33 13.54 19.39
CA GLU A 90 12.28 13.64 20.51
C GLU A 90 11.98 12.59 21.59
N SER A 91 10.70 12.37 21.94
CA SER A 91 10.31 11.31 22.87
C SER A 91 10.57 9.91 22.32
N VAL A 92 10.47 9.69 21.00
CA VAL A 92 10.81 8.41 20.35
C VAL A 92 12.31 8.15 20.44
N VAL A 93 13.12 9.11 19.95
CA VAL A 93 14.59 9.01 19.91
C VAL A 93 15.17 8.76 21.30
N ASN A 94 14.66 9.42 22.33
CA ASN A 94 15.15 9.29 23.71
C ASN A 94 14.62 8.06 24.48
N SER A 95 13.72 7.25 23.89
CA SER A 95 13.08 6.11 24.58
C SER A 95 13.12 4.78 23.85
N ILE A 96 13.57 4.79 22.59
CA ILE A 96 13.71 3.57 21.79
C ILE A 96 14.81 2.66 22.36
N THR A 97 14.46 1.40 22.54
CA THR A 97 15.32 0.32 23.03
C THR A 97 15.22 -0.86 22.07
N PHE A 98 16.25 -1.70 21.99
CA PHE A 98 16.29 -2.88 21.14
C PHE A 98 16.36 -4.11 22.03
N GLN A 99 15.29 -4.91 22.07
CA GLN A 99 15.06 -5.91 23.12
C GLN A 99 14.80 -7.30 22.55
N ASN A 100 15.30 -8.32 23.24
CA ASN A 100 14.94 -9.73 23.06
C ASN A 100 13.58 -10.03 23.72
N LEU A 101 12.70 -10.75 23.01
CA LEU A 101 11.34 -11.13 23.45
C LEU A 101 11.16 -12.63 23.68
N GLU A 102 12.26 -13.39 23.72
CA GLU A 102 12.23 -14.85 23.63
C GLU A 102 11.60 -15.33 22.31
N ASP A 103 11.26 -16.62 22.19
CA ASP A 103 10.55 -17.20 21.02
C ASP A 103 11.13 -16.82 19.63
N ASN A 104 12.45 -16.64 19.53
CA ASN A 104 13.13 -16.17 18.31
C ASN A 104 12.57 -14.83 17.78
N LYS A 105 12.24 -13.88 18.66
CA LYS A 105 11.77 -12.54 18.31
C LYS A 105 12.63 -11.46 18.95
N TYR A 106 12.81 -10.36 18.22
CA TYR A 106 13.31 -9.09 18.76
C TYR A 106 12.27 -7.99 18.58
N MET A 107 12.35 -6.92 19.35
CA MET A 107 11.64 -5.67 19.05
C MET A 107 12.48 -4.42 19.24
N PHE A 108 12.13 -3.38 18.49
CA PHE A 108 12.32 -2.01 18.91
C PHE A 108 11.13 -1.58 19.77
N LYS A 109 11.40 -1.19 21.01
CA LYS A 109 10.40 -0.75 21.98
C LYS A 109 10.57 0.73 22.27
N ILE A 110 9.50 1.51 22.08
CA ILE A 110 9.45 2.95 22.32
C ILE A 110 8.53 3.21 23.52
N LYS A 111 8.89 4.15 24.40
CA LYS A 111 8.09 4.53 25.58
C LYS A 111 7.74 6.02 25.54
N ARG A 112 6.47 6.36 25.32
CA ARG A 112 5.99 7.75 25.35
C ARG A 112 5.23 8.01 26.66
N PRO A 113 5.50 9.09 27.41
CA PRO A 113 4.63 9.53 28.51
C PRO A 113 3.19 9.75 28.03
N MET A 114 2.21 9.24 28.77
CA MET A 114 0.80 9.49 28.47
C MET A 114 0.41 10.95 28.77
N SER A 115 -0.52 11.50 27.99
CA SER A 115 -1.08 12.83 28.27
C SER A 115 -2.02 12.78 29.47
N THR A 116 -2.28 13.93 30.09
CA THR A 116 -3.28 14.06 31.17
C THR A 116 -4.66 13.56 30.75
N GLU A 117 -5.03 13.72 29.48
CA GLU A 117 -6.30 13.26 28.91
C GLU A 117 -6.32 11.74 28.79
N GLU A 118 -5.24 11.13 28.29
CA GLU A 118 -5.09 9.67 28.18
C GLU A 118 -5.11 9.00 29.57
N ILE A 119 -4.43 9.59 30.56
CA ILE A 119 -4.43 9.15 31.96
C ILE A 119 -5.85 9.23 32.56
N ASN A 120 -6.61 10.27 32.24
CA ASN A 120 -7.98 10.44 32.71
C ASN A 120 -8.98 9.48 32.01
N GLU A 121 -8.86 9.25 30.69
CA GLU A 121 -9.65 8.22 29.97
C GLU A 121 -9.38 6.82 30.56
N GLN A 122 -8.11 6.51 30.86
CA GLN A 122 -7.73 5.26 31.50
C GLN A 122 -8.34 5.09 32.89
N ARG A 123 -8.20 6.10 33.76
CA ARG A 123 -8.75 6.05 35.13
C ARG A 123 -10.27 5.95 35.17
N THR A 124 -10.96 6.53 34.18
CA THR A 124 -12.43 6.54 34.14
C THR A 124 -13.03 5.30 33.47
N THR A 125 -12.33 4.66 32.53
CA THR A 125 -12.88 3.54 31.75
C THR A 125 -12.15 2.20 31.91
N GLY A 126 -11.06 2.15 32.69
CA GLY A 126 -10.27 0.93 32.93
C GLY A 126 -9.28 0.58 31.81
N GLY A 127 -9.24 1.38 30.76
CA GLY A 127 -8.35 1.29 29.62
C GLY A 127 -8.49 2.56 28.78
N PHE A 128 -7.83 2.66 27.64
CA PHE A 128 -8.11 3.74 26.71
C PHE A 128 -7.84 3.26 25.30
N LYS A 129 -8.60 3.78 24.34
CA LYS A 129 -8.35 3.49 22.94
C LYS A 129 -7.42 4.57 22.40
N VAL A 130 -6.18 4.19 22.08
CA VAL A 130 -5.30 5.03 21.26
C VAL A 130 -6.03 5.31 19.94
N LYS A 131 -6.44 6.56 19.76
CA LYS A 131 -7.04 7.10 18.52
C LYS A 131 -5.96 7.97 17.87
N ASP A 132 -5.95 8.03 16.54
CA ASP A 132 -5.20 8.99 15.71
C ASP A 132 -3.81 9.37 16.30
N ASN A 133 -2.74 8.62 15.98
CA ASN A 133 -1.43 8.84 16.59
C ASN A 133 -0.29 8.93 15.55
N LEU A 134 0.82 9.60 15.90
CA LEU A 134 1.97 9.78 15.00
C LEU A 134 2.85 8.53 14.81
N THR A 135 2.65 7.46 15.58
CA THR A 135 3.45 6.22 15.45
C THR A 135 3.12 5.47 14.17
N ASP A 136 1.89 5.62 13.66
CA ASP A 136 1.44 5.08 12.37
C ASP A 136 2.21 5.73 11.19
N LEU A 137 2.90 6.85 11.42
CA LEU A 137 3.75 7.55 10.44
C LEU A 137 5.26 7.36 10.67
N LEU A 138 5.64 6.72 11.77
CA LEU A 138 7.03 6.55 12.18
C LEU A 138 7.68 5.39 11.40
N LYS A 139 8.80 5.65 10.74
CA LYS A 139 9.58 4.63 10.01
C LYS A 139 10.91 4.37 10.72
N ILE A 140 11.14 3.11 11.11
CA ILE A 140 12.44 2.62 11.63
C ILE A 140 13.07 1.76 10.54
N LYS A 141 14.27 2.13 10.10
CA LYS A 141 15.04 1.42 9.06
C LYS A 141 16.35 0.92 9.64
N ILE A 142 16.57 -0.39 9.64
CA ILE A 142 17.87 -0.96 9.96
C ILE A 142 18.83 -0.63 8.82
N MET A 143 19.91 0.10 9.12
CA MET A 143 20.94 0.54 8.17
C MET A 143 22.15 -0.39 8.14
N SER A 144 22.58 -0.88 9.32
CA SER A 144 23.62 -1.90 9.46
C SER A 144 23.52 -2.58 10.83
N ASN A 145 24.30 -3.63 11.06
CA ASN A 145 24.40 -4.30 12.35
C ASN A 145 25.80 -4.89 12.59
N THR A 146 26.12 -5.09 13.87
CA THR A 146 27.31 -5.79 14.39
C THR A 146 26.94 -7.13 15.04
N LEU A 147 25.69 -7.59 14.91
CA LEU A 147 25.16 -8.77 15.60
C LEU A 147 25.96 -10.05 15.32
N VAL A 148 26.27 -10.79 16.38
CA VAL A 148 26.98 -12.08 16.34
C VAL A 148 26.24 -13.11 17.15
N ASN A 149 26.06 -14.32 16.60
CA ASN A 149 25.64 -15.46 17.38
C ASN A 149 26.83 -15.98 18.20
N THR A 150 26.78 -15.81 19.53
CA THR A 150 27.89 -16.07 20.46
C THR A 150 28.32 -17.55 20.47
N LYS A 151 27.36 -18.48 20.43
CA LYS A 151 27.64 -19.94 20.39
C LYS A 151 28.29 -20.40 19.09
N LYS A 152 27.94 -19.80 17.94
CA LYS A 152 28.44 -20.19 16.61
C LYS A 152 29.61 -19.31 16.13
N ASN A 153 29.89 -18.21 16.82
CA ASN A 153 30.79 -17.13 16.43
C ASN A 153 30.61 -16.70 14.96
N LYS A 154 29.35 -16.41 14.59
CA LYS A 154 28.97 -16.02 13.22
C LYS A 154 28.19 -14.72 13.23
N LYS A 155 28.53 -13.82 12.29
CA LYS A 155 27.73 -12.62 12.02
C LYS A 155 26.30 -13.02 11.66
N VAL A 156 25.35 -12.28 12.20
CA VAL A 156 23.92 -12.42 11.93
C VAL A 156 23.47 -11.35 10.93
N THR A 157 22.55 -11.72 10.05
CA THR A 157 21.84 -10.77 9.19
C THR A 157 20.42 -10.63 9.73
N ILE A 158 19.92 -9.41 9.78
CA ILE A 158 18.52 -9.09 10.11
C ILE A 158 17.88 -8.44 8.90
N ASP A 159 16.70 -8.95 8.52
CA ASP A 159 15.96 -8.48 7.36
C ASP A 159 15.04 -7.30 7.73
N ASN A 160 14.89 -6.36 6.79
CA ASN A 160 13.79 -5.40 6.77
C ASN A 160 12.62 -6.02 5.97
N PRO A 161 11.35 -5.74 6.30
CA PRO A 161 10.87 -4.75 7.27
C PRO A 161 10.58 -5.30 8.68
N VAL A 162 10.53 -4.41 9.67
CA VAL A 162 9.96 -4.69 11.00
C VAL A 162 8.44 -4.58 10.98
N MET A 163 7.74 -5.45 11.68
CA MET A 163 6.28 -5.43 11.83
C MET A 163 5.88 -4.50 12.97
N GLN A 164 5.08 -3.48 12.69
CA GLN A 164 4.53 -2.60 13.72
C GLN A 164 3.39 -3.28 14.49
N SER A 165 3.43 -3.18 15.81
CA SER A 165 2.34 -3.52 16.73
C SER A 165 2.06 -2.32 17.63
N THR A 166 0.88 -1.74 17.50
CA THR A 166 0.40 -0.69 18.41
C THR A 166 -0.39 -1.31 19.56
N GLY A 167 0.01 -0.96 20.78
CA GLY A 167 -0.68 -1.35 22.02
C GLY A 167 0.02 -2.43 22.83
N SER A 168 0.20 -2.15 24.12
CA SER A 168 0.50 -3.17 25.13
C SER A 168 -0.72 -4.09 25.30
N TRP A 169 -0.58 -5.38 25.04
CA TRP A 169 -1.63 -6.38 25.31
C TRP A 169 -1.70 -6.80 26.79
N TYR A 170 -0.85 -6.22 27.64
CA TYR A 170 -0.76 -6.53 29.06
C TYR A 170 -1.34 -5.39 29.90
N PRO A 171 -2.35 -5.66 30.76
CA PRO A 171 -2.87 -4.67 31.68
C PRO A 171 -1.82 -4.36 32.76
N LYS A 172 -1.09 -3.27 32.59
CA LYS A 172 -0.38 -2.61 33.69
C LYS A 172 -1.40 -1.79 34.48
N ILE A 173 -1.29 -1.79 35.80
CA ILE A 173 -2.03 -0.87 36.67
C ILE A 173 -1.31 0.49 36.60
N ASP A 174 -2.06 1.57 36.37
CA ASP A 174 -1.57 2.96 36.25
C ASP A 174 -0.28 3.16 35.42
N PRO A 175 -0.22 2.71 34.15
CA PRO A 175 0.91 3.01 33.28
C PRO A 175 0.96 4.53 33.02
N LEU A 176 2.08 5.16 33.38
CA LEU A 176 2.37 6.54 33.01
C LEU A 176 2.88 6.67 31.55
N TYR A 177 3.02 5.54 30.85
CA TYR A 177 3.65 5.44 29.53
C TYR A 177 2.89 4.51 28.60
N LEU A 178 2.77 4.93 27.34
CA LEU A 178 2.46 4.06 26.22
C LEU A 178 3.72 3.36 25.73
N GLU A 179 3.58 2.07 25.42
CA GLU A 179 4.61 1.28 24.75
C GLU A 179 4.19 1.01 23.30
N TYR A 180 5.08 1.32 22.36
CA TYR A 180 4.93 1.00 20.93
C TYR A 180 6.03 0.04 20.52
N CYS A 181 5.68 -0.99 19.74
CA CYS A 181 6.53 -2.15 19.53
C CYS A 181 6.67 -2.46 18.04
N TYR A 182 7.90 -2.54 17.54
CA TYR A 182 8.20 -2.93 16.16
C TYR A 182 9.04 -4.20 16.21
N PHE A 183 8.47 -5.34 15.83
CA PHE A 183 9.09 -6.65 16.04
C PHE A 183 9.44 -7.36 14.74
N ASN A 184 10.39 -8.30 14.80
CA ASN A 184 10.65 -9.26 13.73
C ASN A 184 11.25 -10.55 14.32
N TYR A 185 11.41 -11.57 13.49
CA TYR A 185 11.94 -12.88 13.88
C TYR A 185 13.46 -12.95 13.68
N LEU A 186 14.14 -13.68 14.57
CA LEU A 186 15.56 -13.99 14.47
C LEU A 186 15.90 -15.29 15.22
N ASP A 187 16.36 -16.31 14.49
CA ASP A 187 16.61 -17.64 15.04
C ASP A 187 17.73 -17.66 16.09
N ASN A 188 17.43 -18.23 17.26
CA ASN A 188 18.31 -18.32 18.43
C ASN A 188 18.68 -16.94 19.00
N ILE A 189 17.71 -16.01 19.08
CA ILE A 189 17.91 -14.64 19.62
C ILE A 189 18.60 -14.61 21.00
N ASN A 190 18.37 -15.61 21.85
CA ASN A 190 19.00 -15.74 23.17
C ASN A 190 20.52 -15.93 23.10
N ASP A 191 21.05 -16.36 21.95
CA ASP A 191 22.48 -16.58 21.69
C ASP A 191 23.08 -15.48 20.80
N ILE A 192 22.43 -14.31 20.69
CA ILE A 192 22.86 -13.21 19.83
C ILE A 192 23.18 -11.99 20.68
N GLU A 193 24.32 -11.36 20.42
CA GLU A 193 24.77 -10.12 21.06
C GLU A 193 25.22 -9.10 20.00
N GLY A 194 25.32 -7.83 20.39
CA GLY A 194 25.81 -6.73 19.57
C GLY A 194 24.77 -5.66 19.28
N ASP A 195 25.02 -4.84 18.26
CA ASP A 195 24.28 -3.61 18.01
C ASP A 195 23.62 -3.57 16.63
N VAL A 196 22.61 -2.72 16.53
CA VAL A 196 21.97 -2.34 15.28
C VAL A 196 22.04 -0.82 15.11
N ASN A 197 22.46 -0.38 13.92
CA ASN A 197 22.40 1.02 13.54
C ASN A 197 21.08 1.24 12.81
N VAL A 198 20.18 2.03 13.39
CA VAL A 198 18.87 2.35 12.86
C VAL A 198 18.77 3.80 12.46
N GLN A 199 18.07 4.06 11.37
CA GLN A 199 17.57 5.39 11.03
C GLN A 199 16.09 5.45 11.42
N ILE A 200 15.76 6.38 12.30
CA ILE A 200 14.39 6.69 12.68
C ILE A 200 13.97 7.92 11.91
N SER A 201 12.78 7.91 11.31
CA SER A 201 12.27 9.07 10.59
C SER A 201 10.77 9.26 10.72
N LEU A 202 10.35 10.53 10.73
CA LEU A 202 8.95 10.96 10.83
C LEU A 202 8.70 12.13 9.86
N PRO A 203 7.75 12.00 8.92
CA PRO A 203 7.30 13.12 8.11
C PRO A 203 6.72 14.26 8.97
N THR A 204 6.99 15.51 8.59
CA THR A 204 6.34 16.69 9.22
C THR A 204 5.52 17.53 8.25
N GLU A 205 5.64 17.26 6.95
CA GLU A 205 4.78 17.80 5.89
C GLU A 205 4.58 16.71 4.82
N TYR A 206 3.46 16.81 4.10
CA TYR A 206 3.16 15.97 2.94
C TYR A 206 2.89 16.86 1.72
N GLU A 207 3.40 16.46 0.56
CA GLU A 207 2.90 16.92 -0.73
C GLU A 207 1.64 16.10 -1.02
N VAL A 208 0.51 16.75 -1.32
CA VAL A 208 -0.80 16.11 -1.48
C VAL A 208 -1.50 16.67 -2.72
N THR A 209 -1.99 15.78 -3.58
CA THR A 209 -2.88 16.11 -4.70
C THR A 209 -4.24 15.45 -4.44
N GLU A 210 -5.29 16.27 -4.26
CA GLU A 210 -6.68 15.78 -4.22
C GLU A 210 -7.18 15.55 -5.66
N ILE A 211 -7.83 14.41 -5.86
CA ILE A 211 -8.39 14.00 -7.14
C ILE A 211 -9.86 13.63 -6.95
N ASN A 212 -10.72 14.18 -7.79
CA ASN A 212 -12.17 13.96 -7.80
C ASN A 212 -12.71 13.81 -9.24
N GLN A 213 -14.00 13.51 -9.36
CA GLN A 213 -14.66 13.25 -10.65
C GLN A 213 -14.59 14.41 -11.66
N GLN A 214 -14.44 15.67 -11.22
CA GLN A 214 -14.33 16.82 -12.12
C GLN A 214 -13.03 16.79 -12.96
N GLN A 215 -12.02 16.05 -12.51
CA GLN A 215 -10.74 15.87 -13.21
C GLN A 215 -10.73 14.65 -14.15
N LEU A 216 -11.87 14.00 -14.40
CA LEU A 216 -11.99 12.90 -15.35
C LEU A 216 -11.49 13.32 -16.76
N GLY A 217 -10.65 12.49 -17.37
CA GLY A 217 -10.04 12.74 -18.67
C GLY A 217 -8.89 13.76 -18.66
N GLN A 218 -8.68 14.49 -17.57
CA GLN A 218 -7.62 15.50 -17.46
C GLN A 218 -6.27 14.86 -17.15
N THR A 219 -5.19 15.48 -17.66
CA THR A 219 -3.82 15.23 -17.20
C THR A 219 -3.56 16.08 -15.96
N ILE A 220 -3.08 15.44 -14.90
CA ILE A 220 -2.83 16.05 -13.59
C ILE A 220 -1.34 15.92 -13.29
N GLU A 221 -0.67 17.05 -13.06
CA GLU A 221 0.69 17.07 -12.54
C GLU A 221 0.63 16.87 -11.03
N VAL A 222 1.02 15.67 -10.58
CA VAL A 222 1.06 15.28 -9.16
C VAL A 222 2.36 15.80 -8.53
N THR A 223 3.45 15.73 -9.31
CA THR A 223 4.74 16.36 -9.00
C THR A 223 5.40 16.80 -10.30
N LYS A 224 6.48 17.58 -10.24
CA LYS A 224 7.32 17.94 -11.42
C LYS A 224 7.79 16.75 -12.26
N GLU A 225 7.79 15.55 -11.67
CA GLU A 225 8.31 14.32 -12.24
C GLU A 225 7.25 13.21 -12.40
N LEU A 226 6.00 13.49 -12.07
CA LEU A 226 4.90 12.52 -12.17
C LEU A 226 3.61 13.19 -12.64
N LYS A 227 3.14 12.77 -13.81
CA LYS A 227 1.85 13.13 -14.40
C LYS A 227 0.98 11.89 -14.55
N ILE A 228 -0.29 12.03 -14.21
CA ILE A 228 -1.30 10.98 -14.40
C ILE A 228 -2.44 11.50 -15.28
N LYS A 229 -3.24 10.58 -15.82
CA LYS A 229 -4.52 10.88 -16.49
C LYS A 229 -5.63 10.02 -15.93
N ILE A 230 -6.73 10.64 -15.49
CA ILE A 230 -7.88 9.90 -14.94
C ILE A 230 -8.69 9.31 -16.09
N LEU A 231 -8.84 7.98 -16.11
CA LEU A 231 -9.50 7.23 -17.19
C LEU A 231 -10.94 6.80 -16.83
N ALA A 232 -11.20 6.58 -15.54
CA ALA A 232 -12.55 6.41 -14.98
C ALA A 232 -12.58 6.84 -13.52
N PHE A 233 -13.71 7.43 -13.12
CA PHE A 233 -14.05 7.78 -11.74
C PHE A 233 -15.57 7.67 -11.64
N GLU A 234 -16.07 6.50 -11.27
CA GLU A 234 -17.50 6.17 -11.26
C GLU A 234 -17.83 5.24 -10.08
N ASP A 235 -18.78 5.63 -9.24
CA ASP A 235 -19.31 4.82 -8.14
C ASP A 235 -18.21 4.23 -7.22
N ASP A 236 -17.90 2.94 -7.35
CA ASP A 236 -16.87 2.22 -6.57
C ASP A 236 -15.55 1.99 -7.34
N ALA A 237 -15.31 2.68 -8.46
CA ALA A 237 -14.19 2.41 -9.36
C ALA A 237 -13.37 3.66 -9.73
N LEU A 238 -12.04 3.50 -9.71
CA LEU A 238 -11.06 4.51 -10.09
C LEU A 238 -9.95 3.91 -10.94
N HIS A 239 -9.82 4.36 -12.19
CA HIS A 239 -8.73 3.93 -13.08
C HIS A 239 -7.94 5.15 -13.56
N PHE A 240 -6.61 5.09 -13.50
CA PHE A 240 -5.74 6.17 -13.99
C PHE A 240 -4.47 5.63 -14.68
N GLU A 241 -3.99 6.38 -15.66
CA GLU A 241 -2.76 6.13 -16.42
C GLU A 241 -1.62 6.96 -15.84
N ILE A 242 -0.42 6.39 -15.70
CA ILE A 242 0.81 7.16 -15.47
C ILE A 242 1.43 7.52 -16.81
N LEU A 243 1.66 8.81 -17.05
CA LEU A 243 2.13 9.33 -18.35
C LEU A 243 3.65 9.42 -18.46
N ASP A 244 4.35 9.49 -17.33
CA ASP A 244 5.81 9.45 -17.26
C ASP A 244 6.27 8.00 -17.05
N ASN A 245 7.33 7.54 -17.74
CA ASN A 245 7.84 6.17 -17.62
C ASN A 245 8.63 5.94 -16.30
N LYS A 246 7.97 6.19 -15.17
CA LYS A 246 8.50 6.12 -13.80
C LYS A 246 7.53 5.34 -12.91
N THR A 247 8.08 4.61 -11.95
CA THR A 247 7.31 3.93 -10.91
C THR A 247 6.54 4.94 -10.06
N LEU A 248 5.34 4.56 -9.61
CA LEU A 248 4.55 5.35 -8.65
C LEU A 248 5.18 5.30 -7.25
N ASP A 249 6.16 6.16 -6.99
CA ASP A 249 6.77 6.37 -5.66
C ASP A 249 5.94 7.38 -4.84
N ILE A 250 4.63 7.14 -4.77
CA ILE A 250 3.62 7.98 -4.10
C ILE A 250 2.56 7.07 -3.48
N ASP A 251 2.21 7.32 -2.22
CA ASP A 251 1.15 6.59 -1.53
C ASP A 251 -0.23 7.06 -2.02
N ILE A 252 -1.18 6.13 -2.16
CA ILE A 252 -2.58 6.44 -2.51
C ILE A 252 -3.47 6.18 -1.29
N LEU A 253 -4.32 7.15 -0.97
CA LEU A 253 -5.31 7.02 0.10
C LEU A 253 -6.70 7.42 -0.38
N PHE A 254 -7.67 6.59 -0.04
CA PHE A 254 -9.09 6.75 -0.38
C PHE A 254 -9.86 7.28 0.84
N ASN A 255 -10.78 8.21 0.62
CA ASN A 255 -11.47 8.96 1.67
C ASN A 255 -12.56 8.14 2.40
N GLU A 256 -12.31 6.87 2.74
CA GLU A 256 -13.33 5.97 3.29
C GLU A 256 -12.98 5.39 4.67
N GLU A 257 -13.98 5.33 5.54
CA GLU A 257 -13.94 4.51 6.75
C GLU A 257 -13.99 3.01 6.40
N LYS A 258 -12.83 2.35 6.41
CA LYS A 258 -12.68 0.88 6.45
C LYS A 258 -13.36 0.08 5.32
N GLY A 259 -13.43 0.64 4.12
CA GLY A 259 -13.63 -0.16 2.91
C GLY A 259 -12.34 -0.90 2.56
N GLY A 260 -12.42 -2.20 2.23
CA GLY A 260 -11.35 -2.86 1.49
C GLY A 260 -11.26 -2.32 0.05
N SER A 261 -10.08 -2.34 -0.54
CA SER A 261 -9.89 -2.10 -1.98
C SER A 261 -9.27 -3.31 -2.65
N TYR A 262 -9.59 -3.50 -3.93
CA TYR A 262 -8.88 -4.42 -4.82
C TYR A 262 -8.23 -3.60 -5.94
N SER A 263 -6.98 -3.88 -6.24
CA SER A 263 -6.21 -3.12 -7.23
C SER A 263 -5.23 -3.98 -8.02
N PHE A 264 -4.96 -3.57 -9.25
CA PHE A 264 -3.89 -4.13 -10.06
C PHE A 264 -3.33 -3.09 -11.05
N GLU A 265 -2.17 -3.44 -11.60
CA GLU A 265 -1.47 -2.70 -12.65
C GLU A 265 -1.54 -3.48 -13.97
N VAL A 266 -1.76 -2.78 -15.08
CA VAL A 266 -1.88 -3.37 -16.41
C VAL A 266 -1.36 -2.40 -17.47
N THR A 267 -0.78 -2.93 -18.55
CA THR A 267 -0.32 -2.09 -19.66
C THR A 267 -1.52 -1.45 -20.37
N LYS A 268 -1.35 -0.20 -20.82
CA LYS A 268 -2.41 0.55 -21.51
C LYS A 268 -3.04 -0.20 -22.69
N LYS A 269 -2.26 -0.93 -23.50
CA LYS A 269 -2.79 -1.74 -24.62
C LYS A 269 -3.82 -2.79 -24.16
N ILE A 270 -3.55 -3.49 -23.04
CA ILE A 270 -4.45 -4.51 -22.49
C ILE A 270 -5.68 -3.85 -21.83
N TYR A 271 -5.48 -2.75 -21.12
CA TYR A 271 -6.57 -1.97 -20.52
C TYR A 271 -7.54 -1.41 -21.59
N ASP A 272 -7.00 -0.84 -22.67
CA ASP A 272 -7.77 -0.33 -23.80
C ASP A 272 -8.57 -1.47 -24.45
N PHE A 273 -7.97 -2.65 -24.60
CA PHE A 273 -8.67 -3.84 -25.08
C PHE A 273 -9.85 -4.23 -24.16
N PHE A 274 -9.65 -4.27 -22.83
CA PHE A 274 -10.73 -4.54 -21.87
C PHE A 274 -11.87 -3.52 -22.00
N ARG A 275 -11.56 -2.22 -21.93
CA ARG A 275 -12.55 -1.13 -21.95
C ARG A 275 -13.34 -1.04 -23.25
N MET A 276 -12.71 -1.29 -24.39
CA MET A 276 -13.37 -1.21 -25.70
C MET A 276 -14.19 -2.46 -26.05
N ASN A 277 -13.99 -3.58 -25.35
CA ASN A 277 -14.64 -4.87 -25.65
C ASN A 277 -15.36 -5.45 -24.41
N ALA A 278 -16.24 -4.65 -23.79
CA ALA A 278 -17.08 -5.09 -22.69
C ALA A 278 -18.18 -6.07 -23.16
N ASN A 279 -18.36 -7.19 -22.46
CA ASN A 279 -19.19 -8.37 -22.80
C ASN A 279 -18.54 -9.33 -23.83
N LEU A 280 -17.21 -9.49 -23.80
CA LEU A 280 -16.56 -10.61 -24.49
C LEU A 280 -16.76 -11.92 -23.72
N ASP A 281 -16.96 -13.01 -24.47
CA ASP A 281 -16.83 -14.36 -23.95
C ASP A 281 -15.34 -14.71 -23.72
N PHE A 282 -15.07 -15.63 -22.80
CA PHE A 282 -13.72 -16.01 -22.35
C PHE A 282 -12.89 -16.58 -23.50
N THR A 283 -13.53 -17.31 -24.40
CA THR A 283 -12.85 -18.00 -25.50
C THR A 283 -12.39 -17.02 -26.57
N LYS A 284 -13.21 -16.02 -26.93
CA LYS A 284 -12.78 -14.87 -27.75
C LYS A 284 -11.75 -14.04 -26.99
N PHE A 285 -12.00 -13.74 -25.71
CA PHE A 285 -11.07 -12.96 -24.89
C PHE A 285 -9.65 -13.55 -24.91
N THR A 286 -9.49 -14.83 -24.56
CA THR A 286 -8.17 -15.48 -24.47
C THR A 286 -7.44 -15.48 -25.81
N ARG A 287 -8.17 -15.70 -26.90
CA ARG A 287 -7.65 -15.64 -28.28
C ARG A 287 -7.28 -14.22 -28.74
N GLU A 288 -7.93 -13.20 -28.20
CA GLU A 288 -7.57 -11.81 -28.50
C GLU A 288 -6.40 -11.33 -27.63
N ILE A 289 -6.39 -11.60 -26.31
CA ILE A 289 -5.27 -11.19 -25.45
C ILE A 289 -3.96 -11.91 -25.79
N SER A 290 -4.01 -13.15 -26.30
CA SER A 290 -2.79 -13.83 -26.76
C SER A 290 -2.06 -13.08 -27.89
N LYS A 291 -2.80 -12.30 -28.70
CA LYS A 291 -2.20 -11.42 -29.72
C LYS A 291 -1.34 -10.30 -29.12
N TYR A 292 -1.55 -9.97 -27.84
CA TYR A 292 -0.78 -8.97 -27.09
C TYR A 292 0.30 -9.61 -26.20
N SER A 293 0.23 -10.93 -25.89
CA SER A 293 1.34 -11.65 -25.26
C SER A 293 2.48 -11.94 -26.24
N ASP A 294 2.15 -12.21 -27.50
CA ASP A 294 3.12 -12.69 -28.50
C ASP A 294 3.98 -11.57 -29.13
N SER A 295 3.72 -10.30 -28.77
CA SER A 295 4.51 -9.12 -29.15
C SER A 295 5.66 -8.79 -28.19
N ALA A 296 5.86 -9.58 -27.12
CA ALA A 296 6.75 -9.24 -26.01
C ALA A 296 8.27 -9.30 -26.29
N THR A 297 8.70 -9.67 -27.50
CA THR A 297 10.12 -9.93 -27.80
C THR A 297 10.84 -8.87 -28.62
N GLU A 298 10.18 -7.80 -29.08
CA GLU A 298 10.89 -6.71 -29.78
C GLU A 298 10.28 -5.31 -29.63
N ASP A 299 9.16 -5.14 -28.92
CA ASP A 299 8.59 -3.81 -28.71
C ASP A 299 9.34 -3.05 -27.59
N LYS A 300 9.99 -1.94 -27.96
CA LYS A 300 10.57 -0.95 -27.02
C LYS A 300 9.47 -0.08 -26.40
N SER A 301 8.27 -0.62 -26.24
CA SER A 301 7.09 0.16 -25.89
C SER A 301 7.24 0.70 -24.48
N HIS A 302 7.36 2.02 -24.41
CA HIS A 302 7.06 2.80 -23.22
C HIS A 302 5.53 2.84 -23.06
N ASP A 303 4.91 1.66 -22.96
CA ASP A 303 3.47 1.53 -22.78
C ASP A 303 3.14 1.93 -21.35
N ASN A 304 2.46 3.06 -21.21
CA ASN A 304 2.03 3.60 -19.94
C ASN A 304 1.28 2.54 -19.11
N ILE A 305 1.56 2.51 -17.81
CA ILE A 305 0.87 1.63 -16.87
C ILE A 305 -0.43 2.29 -16.44
N VAL A 306 -1.51 1.50 -16.47
CA VAL A 306 -2.81 1.87 -15.92
C VAL A 306 -2.99 1.15 -14.60
N HIS A 307 -3.25 1.93 -13.55
CA HIS A 307 -3.66 1.43 -12.26
C HIS A 307 -5.19 1.37 -12.22
N VAL A 308 -5.71 0.24 -11.78
CA VAL A 308 -7.15 -0.07 -11.76
C VAL A 308 -7.52 -0.39 -10.31
N TYR A 309 -8.44 0.38 -9.73
CA TYR A 309 -8.94 0.19 -8.38
C TYR A 309 -10.45 0.00 -8.36
N THR A 310 -10.91 -0.92 -7.51
CA THR A 310 -12.31 -1.02 -7.05
C THR A 310 -12.38 -0.99 -5.53
N PHE A 311 -13.46 -0.44 -5.00
CA PHE A 311 -13.67 -0.17 -3.58
C PHE A 311 -14.92 -0.88 -3.06
N GLN A 312 -15.02 -1.00 -1.74
CA GLN A 312 -16.19 -1.58 -1.09
C GLN A 312 -17.38 -0.61 -1.00
N ASN A 313 -17.09 0.70 -0.93
CA ASN A 313 -18.10 1.76 -0.93
C ASN A 313 -17.84 2.72 -2.11
N LYS A 314 -18.66 3.76 -2.25
CA LYS A 314 -18.47 4.81 -3.25
C LYS A 314 -17.52 5.88 -2.74
N ILE A 315 -16.55 6.20 -3.59
CA ILE A 315 -15.57 7.27 -3.37
C ILE A 315 -16.07 8.60 -3.98
N ASP A 316 -15.87 9.70 -3.26
CA ASP A 316 -16.06 11.07 -3.76
C ASP A 316 -14.75 11.69 -4.27
N LYS A 317 -13.64 11.30 -3.61
CA LYS A 317 -12.27 11.74 -3.91
C LYS A 317 -11.23 10.76 -3.39
N PHE A 318 -10.03 10.86 -3.93
CA PHE A 318 -8.83 10.20 -3.41
C PHE A 318 -7.65 11.16 -3.37
N TYR A 319 -6.60 10.74 -2.67
CA TYR A 319 -5.41 11.53 -2.44
C TYR A 319 -4.18 10.77 -2.92
N LEU A 320 -3.36 11.44 -3.72
CA LEU A 320 -2.00 11.05 -4.02
C LEU A 320 -1.09 11.87 -3.11
N TYR A 321 -0.27 11.21 -2.29
CA TYR A 321 0.51 11.92 -1.28
C TYR A 321 1.87 11.28 -1.01
N ARG A 322 2.85 12.11 -0.63
CA ARG A 322 4.18 11.64 -0.21
C ARG A 322 4.81 12.56 0.83
N PRO A 323 5.66 12.04 1.74
CA PRO A 323 6.43 12.87 2.65
C PRO A 323 7.27 13.90 1.92
N ILE A 324 7.34 15.13 2.42
CA ILE A 324 8.28 16.13 1.90
C ILE A 324 9.64 15.90 2.56
N GLU A 325 10.55 15.20 1.87
CA GLU A 325 11.83 14.76 2.46
C GLU A 325 12.67 15.88 3.12
N LYS A 326 12.61 17.12 2.62
CA LYS A 326 13.33 18.27 3.21
C LYS A 326 12.86 18.65 4.64
N THR A 327 11.67 18.24 5.07
CA THR A 327 11.06 18.60 6.36
C THR A 327 11.00 17.42 7.34
N LYS A 328 11.34 16.22 6.86
CA LYS A 328 11.30 14.97 7.61
C LYS A 328 12.30 15.01 8.77
N LEU A 329 11.82 14.74 9.98
CA LEU A 329 12.70 14.53 11.13
C LEU A 329 13.39 13.19 10.93
N THR A 330 14.71 13.15 11.09
CA THR A 330 15.52 11.96 10.87
C THR A 330 16.66 11.95 11.89
N GLU A 331 16.88 10.81 12.54
CA GLU A 331 17.96 10.59 13.51
C GLU A 331 18.57 9.21 13.28
N ASN A 332 19.89 9.06 13.48
CA ASN A 332 20.58 7.79 13.37
C ASN A 332 21.07 7.34 14.74
N LEU A 333 20.63 6.18 15.21
CA LEU A 333 20.98 5.65 16.54
C LEU A 333 21.66 4.29 16.43
N THR A 334 22.62 4.05 17.32
CA THR A 334 23.16 2.71 17.60
C THR A 334 22.42 2.16 18.82
N LEU A 335 21.76 1.01 18.68
CA LEU A 335 21.02 0.34 19.74
C LEU A 335 21.62 -1.04 20.00
N THR A 336 22.06 -1.29 21.23
CA THR A 336 22.56 -2.59 21.68
C THR A 336 21.38 -3.53 21.98
N LEU A 337 21.54 -4.82 21.70
CA LEU A 337 20.53 -5.83 22.04
C LEU A 337 20.46 -6.06 23.55
N GLU A 338 19.38 -5.61 24.16
CA GLU A 338 19.04 -5.87 25.55
C GLU A 338 18.44 -7.28 25.68
N HIS A 339 19.05 -8.12 26.51
CA HIS A 339 18.43 -9.36 26.97
C HIS A 339 17.50 -9.01 28.14
N SER A 340 16.22 -9.35 27.99
CA SER A 340 15.25 -9.28 29.07
C SER A 340 15.61 -10.33 30.12
N TYR A 341 16.31 -9.91 31.17
CA TYR A 341 16.49 -10.70 32.38
C TYR A 341 15.30 -10.41 33.32
N ASP A 342 14.48 -11.43 33.56
CA ASP A 342 13.45 -11.44 34.63
C ASP A 342 14.08 -11.46 36.03
#